data_AF-A0A660TDF5-F1
#
_entry.id   AF-A0A660TDF5-F1
#
_cell.length_a   1.000
_cell.length_b   1.000
_cell.length_c   1.000
_cell.angle_alpha   90.00
_cell.angle_beta   90.00
_cell.angle_gamma   90.00
#
_symmetry.space_group_name_H-M   'P 1'
#
loop_
_entity.id
_entity.type
_entity.pdbx_description
1 polymer ?
#
loop_
_entity_poly.entity_id
_entity_poly.type
_entity_poly.pdbx_seq_one_letter_code
_entity_poly.pdbx_strand_id
1 'polypeptide(L)'
;MPDDRSNYRDNISQGLRVKITLKGDYRSGNTFEGIVDEVFTRAQFHPHGIMVRLTDGKIGRVKEIVTPVDDNTAKDVNAPTKNVEGKLNPYRDPEEITVKIAEDETGYSYKNLFYPYIKNAGGVVIKDAYIRRDYQIKNLVAFCSIFPARSLKEKRIEVTLVTGPETEETEREKQIHKLEELKKALNDLNMDFKYEFDVRLHDRSIETDTGWRIIPGRGLDIYKDPGTYYSPVTFDQTKRKCKETEIDFIRRRNV
;
A
#
# COMPACT_ATOMS: atom_id res chain seq x y z
N MET A 1 4.49 -13.04 17.08
CA MET A 1 3.07 -12.70 17.34
C MET A 1 2.23 -13.66 16.51
N PRO A 2 1.12 -14.22 17.04
CA PRO A 2 0.17 -14.96 16.22
C PRO A 2 -0.33 -14.09 15.07
N ASP A 3 -0.53 -14.68 13.90
CA ASP A 3 -1.02 -13.96 12.73
C ASP A 3 -2.52 -13.62 12.89
N ASP A 4 -2.81 -12.47 13.49
CA ASP A 4 -4.20 -12.02 13.72
C ASP A 4 -4.86 -11.45 12.45
N ARG A 5 -4.22 -11.54 11.27
CA ARG A 5 -4.76 -11.02 10.01
C ARG A 5 -6.15 -11.59 9.69
N SER A 6 -6.40 -12.85 10.04
CA SER A 6 -7.70 -13.51 9.83
C SER A 6 -8.84 -12.98 10.71
N ASN A 7 -8.52 -12.20 11.75
CA ASN A 7 -9.50 -11.69 12.71
C ASN A 7 -10.13 -10.37 12.27
N TYR A 8 -9.52 -9.67 11.30
CA TYR A 8 -10.02 -8.39 10.80
C TYR A 8 -10.82 -8.55 9.52
N ARG A 9 -12.01 -7.94 9.48
CA ARG A 9 -12.96 -8.00 8.35
C ARG A 9 -12.39 -7.38 7.08
N ASP A 10 -11.57 -6.35 7.23
CA ASP A 10 -10.97 -5.60 6.12
C ASP A 10 -9.88 -6.41 5.39
N ASN A 11 -9.44 -7.52 5.98
CA ASN A 11 -8.45 -8.43 5.39
C ASN A 11 -9.09 -9.57 4.60
N ILE A 12 -10.42 -9.72 4.65
CA ILE A 12 -11.14 -10.86 4.06
C ILE A 12 -12.17 -10.35 3.07
N SER A 13 -11.96 -10.66 1.79
CA SER A 13 -12.86 -10.33 0.69
C SER A 13 -13.19 -11.56 -0.14
N GLN A 14 -14.27 -11.49 -0.91
CA GLN A 14 -14.58 -12.48 -1.94
C GLN A 14 -13.38 -12.63 -2.91
N GLY A 15 -13.12 -13.86 -3.35
CA GLY A 15 -11.99 -14.23 -4.20
C GLY A 15 -10.67 -14.52 -3.46
N LEU A 16 -10.59 -14.28 -2.15
CA LEU A 16 -9.37 -14.51 -1.37
C LEU A 16 -9.17 -16.00 -1.08
N ARG A 17 -7.94 -16.50 -1.21
CA ARG A 17 -7.59 -17.87 -0.80
C ARG A 17 -7.27 -17.92 0.69
N VAL A 18 -7.96 -18.78 1.42
CA VAL A 18 -7.90 -18.84 2.89
C VAL A 18 -7.96 -20.28 3.38
N LYS A 19 -7.45 -20.52 4.59
CA LYS A 19 -7.75 -21.70 5.38
C LYS A 19 -8.83 -21.38 6.40
N ILE A 20 -9.88 -22.18 6.42
CA ILE A 20 -10.99 -22.08 7.39
C ILE A 20 -11.01 -23.28 8.33
N THR A 21 -11.49 -23.08 9.55
CA THR A 21 -11.90 -24.18 10.45
C THR A 21 -13.42 -24.28 10.46
N LEU A 22 -13.95 -25.49 10.27
CA LEU A 22 -15.38 -25.79 10.36
C LEU A 22 -15.82 -25.96 11.81
N LYS A 23 -17.12 -25.79 12.09
CA LYS A 23 -17.66 -25.90 13.46
C LYS A 23 -17.41 -27.26 14.13
N GLY A 24 -17.40 -28.34 13.35
CA GLY A 24 -17.09 -29.69 13.84
C GLY A 24 -15.60 -29.90 14.19
N ASP A 25 -14.72 -29.07 13.62
CA ASP A 25 -13.27 -29.22 13.70
C ASP A 25 -12.59 -28.23 14.66
N TYR A 26 -13.37 -27.46 15.44
CA TYR A 26 -12.80 -26.52 16.41
C TYR A 26 -11.93 -27.19 17.49
N ARG A 27 -12.18 -28.47 17.81
CA ARG A 27 -11.38 -29.24 18.78
C ARG A 27 -10.19 -29.97 18.14
N SER A 28 -10.33 -30.41 16.88
CA SER A 28 -9.27 -31.12 16.14
C SER A 28 -8.23 -30.16 15.58
N GLY A 29 -8.60 -28.89 15.35
CA GLY A 29 -7.71 -27.89 14.74
C GLY A 29 -7.56 -28.05 13.23
N ASN A 30 -8.35 -28.93 12.60
CA ASN A 30 -8.27 -29.14 11.15
C ASN A 30 -8.65 -27.86 10.40
N THR A 31 -7.90 -27.58 9.34
CA THR A 31 -8.15 -26.45 8.46
C THR A 31 -8.36 -26.90 7.03
N PHE A 32 -9.29 -26.26 6.34
CA PHE A 32 -9.62 -26.51 4.94
C PHE A 32 -9.29 -25.28 4.12
N GLU A 33 -8.53 -25.47 3.05
CA GLU A 33 -8.17 -24.39 2.13
C GLU A 33 -9.23 -24.23 1.04
N GLY A 34 -9.52 -22.98 0.66
CA GLY A 34 -10.32 -22.67 -0.51
C GLY A 34 -10.44 -21.17 -0.78
N ILE A 35 -11.31 -20.82 -1.72
CA ILE A 35 -11.52 -19.44 -2.16
C ILE A 35 -12.80 -18.90 -1.52
N VAL A 36 -12.74 -17.70 -0.92
CA VAL A 36 -13.90 -17.04 -0.32
C VAL A 36 -14.92 -16.69 -1.38
N ASP A 37 -16.15 -17.16 -1.20
CA ASP A 37 -17.32 -16.81 -1.99
C ASP A 37 -18.15 -15.72 -1.29
N GLU A 38 -18.40 -15.85 0.01
CA GLU A 38 -19.24 -14.91 0.76
C GLU A 38 -18.68 -14.65 2.15
N VAL A 39 -18.85 -13.44 2.70
CA VAL A 39 -18.36 -13.06 4.04
C VAL A 39 -19.53 -12.69 4.96
N PHE A 40 -19.69 -13.40 6.07
CA PHE A 40 -20.84 -13.24 6.98
C PHE A 40 -20.58 -12.34 8.19
N THR A 41 -19.31 -12.11 8.55
CA THR A 41 -19.00 -11.28 9.72
C THR A 41 -19.11 -9.80 9.37
N ARG A 42 -19.97 -9.07 10.10
CA ARG A 42 -20.15 -7.61 9.95
C ARG A 42 -19.21 -6.79 10.83
N ALA A 43 -18.82 -7.32 11.99
CA ALA A 43 -17.90 -6.64 12.90
C ALA A 43 -16.50 -6.52 12.29
N GLN A 44 -15.82 -5.40 12.53
CA GLN A 44 -14.48 -5.14 11.99
C GLN A 44 -13.43 -6.11 12.55
N PHE A 45 -13.61 -6.60 13.78
CA PHE A 45 -12.73 -7.55 14.44
C PHE A 45 -13.55 -8.72 15.02
N HIS A 46 -13.02 -9.94 14.92
CA HIS A 46 -13.58 -11.11 15.60
C HIS A 46 -12.46 -12.02 16.13
N PRO A 47 -12.44 -12.36 17.44
CA PRO A 47 -11.30 -13.02 18.10
C PRO A 47 -11.01 -14.45 17.62
N HIS A 48 -11.97 -15.08 16.94
CA HIS A 48 -11.82 -16.44 16.41
C HIS A 48 -11.67 -16.51 14.89
N GLY A 49 -11.61 -15.36 14.21
CA GLY A 49 -11.56 -15.25 12.76
C GLY A 49 -12.88 -14.79 12.15
N ILE A 50 -12.78 -14.23 10.95
CA ILE A 50 -13.92 -13.83 10.13
C ILE A 50 -14.62 -15.07 9.55
N MET A 51 -15.94 -15.10 9.60
CA MET A 51 -16.74 -16.18 9.04
C MET A 51 -17.00 -15.97 7.55
N VAL A 52 -16.72 -17.00 6.76
CA VAL A 52 -16.87 -17.00 5.30
C VAL A 52 -17.51 -18.29 4.78
N ARG A 53 -18.11 -18.22 3.59
CA ARG A 53 -18.40 -19.37 2.72
C ARG A 53 -17.30 -19.46 1.67
N LEU A 54 -16.83 -20.67 1.38
CA LEU A 54 -15.94 -20.95 0.25
C LEU A 54 -16.73 -21.29 -1.02
N THR A 55 -16.09 -21.19 -2.18
CA THR A 55 -16.68 -21.53 -3.49
C THR A 55 -17.15 -22.98 -3.60
N ASP A 56 -16.64 -23.88 -2.76
CA ASP A 56 -17.07 -25.28 -2.66
C ASP A 56 -18.25 -25.50 -1.70
N GLY A 57 -18.83 -24.41 -1.18
CA GLY A 57 -19.99 -24.40 -0.28
C GLY A 57 -19.65 -24.57 1.21
N LYS A 58 -18.39 -24.83 1.59
CA LYS A 58 -18.01 -24.98 3.00
C LYS A 58 -18.07 -23.64 3.75
N ILE A 59 -18.53 -23.66 5.00
CA ILE A 59 -18.66 -22.46 5.85
C ILE A 59 -17.83 -22.62 7.11
N GLY A 60 -16.95 -21.65 7.38
CA GLY A 60 -16.05 -21.71 8.53
C GLY A 60 -15.45 -20.37 8.93
N ARG A 61 -14.61 -20.40 9.96
CA ARG A 61 -13.86 -19.25 10.46
C ARG A 61 -12.48 -19.24 9.84
N VAL A 62 -12.07 -18.13 9.22
CA VAL A 62 -10.73 -17.98 8.65
C VAL A 62 -9.69 -18.05 9.77
N LYS A 63 -8.67 -18.88 9.55
CA LYS A 63 -7.49 -19.02 10.43
C LYS A 63 -6.22 -18.53 9.79
N GLU A 64 -6.11 -18.67 8.47
CA GLU A 64 -4.92 -18.28 7.73
C GLU A 64 -5.35 -17.75 6.37
N ILE A 65 -4.64 -16.74 5.87
CA ILE A 65 -4.77 -16.27 4.49
C ILE A 65 -3.62 -16.88 3.71
N VAL A 66 -3.94 -17.68 2.69
CA VAL A 66 -2.92 -18.43 1.93
C VAL A 66 -2.42 -17.55 0.80
N THR A 67 -1.17 -17.11 0.90
CA THR A 67 -0.43 -16.52 -0.21
C THR A 67 0.19 -17.65 -1.04
N PRO A 68 0.09 -17.63 -2.39
CA PRO A 68 0.77 -18.63 -3.20
C PRO A 68 2.29 -18.52 -2.97
N VAL A 69 2.91 -19.67 -2.66
CA VAL A 69 4.36 -19.82 -2.58
C VAL A 69 4.85 -20.20 -3.97
N ASP A 70 5.59 -19.30 -4.62
CA ASP A 70 6.31 -19.61 -5.84
C ASP A 70 7.64 -20.31 -5.47
N ASP A 71 7.63 -21.64 -5.43
CA ASP A 71 8.86 -22.44 -5.42
C ASP A 71 9.53 -22.30 -6.79
N ASN A 72 10.65 -21.58 -6.86
CA ASN A 72 11.74 -21.87 -7.79
C ASN A 72 13.04 -21.18 -7.36
N THR A 73 13.91 -21.97 -6.74
CA THR A 73 15.34 -21.70 -6.60
C THR A 73 16.04 -21.80 -7.95
N ALA A 74 16.53 -20.68 -8.49
CA ALA A 74 17.80 -20.61 -9.23
C ALA A 74 18.19 -19.14 -9.44
N LYS A 75 19.49 -18.89 -9.29
CA LYS A 75 20.17 -17.59 -9.39
C LYS A 75 20.00 -16.98 -10.78
N ASP A 76 19.62 -15.70 -10.86
CA ASP A 76 20.28 -14.72 -11.73
C ASP A 76 19.84 -13.29 -11.38
N VAL A 77 20.77 -12.36 -11.52
CA VAL A 77 20.60 -10.91 -11.33
C VAL A 77 19.72 -10.34 -12.44
N ASN A 78 18.41 -10.34 -12.24
CA ASN A 78 17.44 -9.46 -12.89
C ASN A 78 16.17 -9.49 -12.04
N ALA A 79 15.70 -8.33 -11.56
CA ALA A 79 14.45 -8.26 -10.80
C ALA A 79 13.33 -8.88 -11.65
N PRO A 80 12.57 -9.87 -11.12
CA PRO A 80 11.52 -10.52 -11.89
C PRO A 80 10.50 -9.47 -12.35
N THR A 81 10.31 -9.35 -13.65
CA THR A 81 9.30 -8.47 -14.26
C THR A 81 7.97 -9.22 -14.28
N LYS A 82 7.05 -8.96 -13.35
CA LYS A 82 5.68 -9.51 -13.45
C LYS A 82 4.80 -8.47 -14.15
N ASN A 83 4.15 -8.85 -15.25
CA ASN A 83 3.07 -8.06 -15.87
C ASN A 83 1.78 -8.26 -15.06
N VAL A 84 1.48 -7.32 -14.17
CA VAL A 84 0.42 -7.42 -13.16
C VAL A 84 -0.87 -6.66 -13.58
N GLU A 85 -1.51 -6.98 -14.71
CA GLU A 85 -2.91 -6.54 -15.05
C GLU A 85 -3.95 -6.84 -13.93
N GLY A 86 -4.35 -5.84 -13.15
CA GLY A 86 -5.41 -5.95 -12.12
C GLY A 86 -5.01 -6.69 -10.83
N LYS A 87 -3.70 -6.90 -10.61
CA LYS A 87 -3.18 -8.22 -10.19
C LYS A 87 -2.40 -8.27 -8.86
N LEU A 88 -2.23 -7.18 -8.11
CA LEU A 88 -1.39 -7.16 -6.89
C LEU A 88 -2.20 -7.12 -5.58
N ASN A 89 -2.09 -8.17 -4.77
CA ASN A 89 -2.68 -8.19 -3.42
C ASN A 89 -1.93 -7.19 -2.50
N PRO A 90 -2.59 -6.20 -1.88
CA PRO A 90 -1.94 -5.23 -0.99
C PRO A 90 -1.29 -5.88 0.24
N TYR A 91 -1.75 -7.05 0.66
CA TYR A 91 -1.27 -7.74 1.87
C TYR A 91 -0.22 -8.82 1.59
N ARG A 92 0.28 -8.89 0.34
CA ARG A 92 1.40 -9.79 -0.01
C ARG A 92 2.65 -9.47 0.81
N ASP A 93 3.61 -10.37 0.76
CA ASP A 93 4.95 -10.08 1.24
C ASP A 93 5.73 -9.27 0.22
N PRO A 94 6.60 -8.36 0.69
CA PRO A 94 7.35 -7.50 -0.21
C PRO A 94 8.44 -8.32 -0.92
N GLU A 95 8.50 -8.20 -2.25
CA GLU A 95 9.43 -8.92 -3.13
C GLU A 95 10.27 -7.90 -3.91
N GLU A 96 11.48 -8.29 -4.33
CA GLU A 96 12.20 -7.51 -5.34
C GLU A 96 11.51 -7.72 -6.69
N ILE A 97 10.96 -6.65 -7.25
CA ILE A 97 10.12 -6.72 -8.46
C ILE A 97 10.16 -5.38 -9.18
N THR A 98 10.00 -5.43 -10.49
CA THR A 98 9.71 -4.26 -11.31
C THR A 98 8.28 -4.33 -11.81
N VAL A 99 7.49 -3.32 -11.45
CA VAL A 99 6.09 -3.18 -11.88
C VAL A 99 6.04 -2.20 -13.05
N LYS A 100 5.61 -2.70 -14.21
CA LYS A 100 5.36 -1.88 -15.41
C LYS A 100 3.88 -1.57 -15.51
N ILE A 101 3.55 -0.29 -15.62
CA ILE A 101 2.19 0.22 -15.78
C ILE A 101 2.10 0.84 -17.16
N ALA A 102 1.25 0.27 -18.01
CA ALA A 102 1.01 0.79 -19.35
C ALA A 102 0.16 2.07 -19.34
N GLU A 103 0.21 2.83 -20.42
CA GLU A 103 -0.64 4.00 -20.60
C GLU A 103 -2.13 3.61 -20.52
N ASP A 104 -2.93 4.41 -19.80
CA ASP A 104 -4.36 4.17 -19.53
C ASP A 104 -4.70 2.91 -18.73
N GLU A 105 -3.71 2.13 -18.28
CA GLU A 105 -3.96 0.95 -17.45
C GLU A 105 -4.63 1.33 -16.13
N THR A 106 -5.52 0.46 -15.63
CA THR A 106 -6.23 0.64 -14.36
C THR A 106 -5.90 -0.53 -13.43
N GLY A 107 -6.38 -0.50 -12.19
CA GLY A 107 -6.16 -1.56 -11.19
C GLY A 107 -5.06 -1.26 -10.16
N TYR A 108 -4.35 -0.13 -10.31
CA TYR A 108 -3.30 0.27 -9.38
C TYR A 108 -3.82 1.25 -8.33
N SER A 109 -3.42 1.03 -7.07
CA SER A 109 -3.66 1.93 -5.94
C SER A 109 -2.37 2.09 -5.18
N TYR A 110 -2.22 3.16 -4.40
CA TYR A 110 -1.04 3.24 -3.53
C TYR A 110 -0.99 2.08 -2.55
N LYS A 111 -2.16 1.64 -2.06
CA LYS A 111 -2.24 0.51 -1.14
C LYS A 111 -1.71 -0.77 -1.78
N ASN A 112 -2.14 -1.12 -3.00
CA ASN A 112 -1.65 -2.35 -3.62
C ASN A 112 -0.20 -2.26 -4.12
N LEU A 113 0.31 -1.08 -4.44
CA LEU A 113 1.69 -0.89 -4.85
C LEU A 113 2.64 -0.90 -3.64
N PHE A 114 2.36 -0.09 -2.62
CA PHE A 114 3.35 0.29 -1.61
C PHE A 114 3.11 -0.33 -0.23
N TYR A 115 1.88 -0.70 0.13
CA TYR A 115 1.57 -1.24 1.47
C TYR A 115 2.47 -2.42 1.90
N PRO A 116 2.77 -3.43 1.04
CA PRO A 116 3.65 -4.54 1.41
C PRO A 116 5.02 -4.11 1.95
N TYR A 117 5.54 -2.98 1.45
CA TYR A 117 6.88 -2.47 1.73
C TYR A 117 6.92 -1.54 2.94
N ILE A 118 5.80 -0.87 3.25
CA ILE A 118 5.70 0.10 4.35
C ILE A 118 4.97 -0.44 5.59
N LYS A 119 4.25 -1.57 5.50
CA LYS A 119 3.40 -2.10 6.59
C LYS A 119 4.13 -2.27 7.93
N ASN A 120 5.44 -2.54 7.89
CA ASN A 120 6.28 -2.73 9.07
C ASN A 120 7.28 -1.59 9.29
N ALA A 121 7.24 -0.53 8.48
CA ALA A 121 8.19 0.57 8.56
C ALA A 121 7.87 1.49 9.75
N GLY A 122 8.90 1.86 10.51
CA GLY A 122 8.84 2.91 11.52
C GLY A 122 9.28 4.27 10.98
N GLY A 123 10.08 4.26 9.90
CA GLY A 123 10.62 5.43 9.24
C GLY A 123 10.58 5.29 7.72
N VAL A 124 10.11 6.32 7.03
CA VAL A 124 10.04 6.39 5.57
C VAL A 124 10.54 7.75 5.07
N VAL A 125 11.44 7.73 4.09
CA VAL A 125 11.94 8.92 3.40
C VAL A 125 11.41 8.91 1.97
N ILE A 126 10.67 9.94 1.59
CA ILE A 126 10.10 10.13 0.26
C ILE A 126 10.87 11.26 -0.41
N LYS A 127 11.47 11.00 -1.56
CA LYS A 127 12.08 12.01 -2.42
C LYS A 127 11.24 12.11 -3.69
N ASP A 128 10.64 13.27 -3.90
CA ASP A 128 9.87 13.57 -5.12
C ASP A 128 9.90 15.10 -5.36
N ALA A 129 10.58 15.53 -6.43
CA ALA A 129 10.82 16.94 -6.73
C ALA A 129 9.55 17.75 -7.04
N TYR A 130 8.42 17.08 -7.25
CA TYR A 130 7.22 17.68 -7.80
C TYR A 130 6.07 17.78 -6.80
N ILE A 131 6.28 17.66 -5.48
CA ILE A 131 5.17 17.82 -4.53
C ILE A 131 4.86 19.31 -4.32
N ARG A 132 4.06 19.91 -5.22
CA ARG A 132 3.77 21.37 -5.26
C ARG A 132 2.28 21.69 -5.40
N ARG A 133 1.63 21.09 -6.41
CA ARG A 133 0.23 21.34 -6.77
C ARG A 133 -0.73 20.52 -5.91
N ASP A 134 -1.99 20.94 -5.87
CA ASP A 134 -2.97 20.34 -4.96
C ASP A 134 -3.22 18.85 -5.23
N TYR A 135 -3.23 18.42 -6.49
CA TYR A 135 -3.35 17.00 -6.82
C TYR A 135 -2.12 16.19 -6.39
N GLN A 136 -0.93 16.80 -6.35
CA GLN A 136 0.31 16.15 -5.91
C GLN A 136 0.33 16.03 -4.38
N ILE A 137 -0.15 17.06 -3.67
CA ILE A 137 -0.38 17.00 -2.22
C ILE A 137 -1.43 15.94 -1.88
N LYS A 138 -2.54 15.86 -2.64
CA LYS A 138 -3.56 14.81 -2.46
C LYS A 138 -2.98 13.41 -2.70
N ASN A 139 -2.09 13.26 -3.67
CA ASN A 139 -1.37 12.00 -3.91
C ASN A 139 -0.49 11.64 -2.70
N LEU A 140 0.24 12.60 -2.13
CA LEU A 140 1.02 12.38 -0.91
C LEU A 140 0.12 12.02 0.29
N VAL A 141 -1.00 12.72 0.48
CA VAL A 141 -2.01 12.39 1.51
C VAL A 141 -2.48 10.94 1.36
N ALA A 142 -2.82 10.52 0.14
CA ALA A 142 -3.28 9.16 -0.13
C ALA A 142 -2.17 8.11 0.04
N PHE A 143 -0.89 8.48 -0.14
CA PHE A 143 0.23 7.61 0.22
C PHE A 143 0.41 7.52 1.75
N CYS A 144 0.29 8.62 2.48
CA CYS A 144 0.38 8.59 3.94
C CYS A 144 -0.81 7.84 4.58
N SER A 145 -1.99 7.85 3.95
CA SER A 145 -3.18 7.19 4.50
C SER A 145 -3.15 5.67 4.43
N ILE A 146 -2.23 5.06 3.67
CA ILE A 146 -2.11 3.61 3.58
C ILE A 146 -1.24 3.02 4.70
N PHE A 147 -0.52 3.84 5.47
CA PHE A 147 0.24 3.33 6.63
C PHE A 147 -0.70 2.69 7.67
N PRO A 148 -0.23 1.68 8.41
CA PRO A 148 -1.04 1.06 9.46
C PRO A 148 -1.39 2.08 10.54
N ALA A 149 -2.64 2.06 10.99
CA ALA A 149 -3.06 2.85 12.15
C ALA A 149 -2.23 2.46 13.38
N ARG A 150 -1.76 3.46 14.14
CA ARG A 150 -1.04 3.26 15.40
C ARG A 150 -1.78 3.91 16.55
N SER A 151 -1.86 3.21 17.65
CA SER A 151 -2.34 3.76 18.92
C SER A 151 -1.34 4.79 19.46
N LEU A 152 -1.81 5.70 20.32
CA LEU A 152 -0.97 6.72 20.97
C LEU A 152 0.14 6.14 21.87
N LYS A 153 0.07 4.85 22.21
CA LYS A 153 1.10 4.15 23.01
C LYS A 153 2.25 3.62 22.16
N GLU A 154 2.02 3.47 20.86
CA GLU A 154 3.04 2.96 19.93
C GLU A 154 3.94 4.09 19.45
N LYS A 155 5.19 3.73 19.08
CA LYS A 155 6.12 4.68 18.48
C LYS A 155 5.49 5.30 17.22
N ARG A 156 5.62 6.62 17.09
CA ARG A 156 5.18 7.37 15.90
C ARG A 156 5.86 6.83 14.64
N ILE A 157 5.15 6.92 13.52
CA ILE A 157 5.75 6.68 12.21
C ILE A 157 6.43 7.97 11.77
N GLU A 158 7.72 7.91 11.48
CA GLU A 158 8.51 9.04 11.02
C GLU A 158 8.43 9.10 9.48
N VAL A 159 7.88 10.17 8.92
CA VAL A 159 7.78 10.36 7.46
C VAL A 159 8.50 11.63 7.08
N THR A 160 9.55 11.52 6.26
CA THR A 160 10.32 12.68 5.78
C THR A 160 10.12 12.84 4.29
N LEU A 161 9.63 14.00 3.86
CA LEU A 161 9.54 14.39 2.45
C LEU A 161 10.73 15.27 2.07
N VAL A 162 11.46 14.92 1.02
CA VAL A 162 12.36 15.84 0.31
C VAL A 162 11.71 16.18 -1.02
N THR A 163 11.44 17.47 -1.26
CA THR A 163 10.76 17.95 -2.47
C THR A 163 11.42 19.20 -3.03
N GLY A 164 11.13 19.53 -4.29
CA GLY A 164 11.57 20.78 -4.90
C GLY A 164 10.67 21.95 -4.45
N PRO A 165 11.23 23.11 -4.12
CA PRO A 165 10.44 24.31 -3.83
C PRO A 165 9.84 24.88 -5.13
N GLU A 166 8.69 25.54 -5.03
CA GLU A 166 8.26 26.47 -6.07
C GLU A 166 9.23 27.65 -6.19
N THR A 167 9.40 28.14 -7.42
CA THR A 167 10.34 29.22 -7.74
C THR A 167 9.76 30.59 -7.38
N GLU A 168 8.47 30.79 -7.65
CA GLU A 168 7.76 32.02 -7.32
C GLU A 168 7.43 32.06 -5.82
N GLU A 169 7.65 33.22 -5.20
CA GLU A 169 7.51 33.39 -3.76
C GLU A 169 6.09 33.14 -3.24
N THR A 170 5.10 33.69 -3.92
CA THR A 170 3.69 33.51 -3.56
C THR A 170 3.24 32.05 -3.69
N GLU A 171 3.70 31.34 -4.72
CA GLU A 171 3.40 29.91 -4.90
C GLU A 171 4.16 29.04 -3.89
N ARG A 172 5.39 29.43 -3.52
CA ARG A 172 6.17 28.78 -2.47
C ARG A 172 5.49 28.90 -1.10
N GLU A 173 4.95 30.07 -0.77
CA GLU A 173 4.16 30.26 0.46
C GLU A 173 2.92 29.36 0.47
N LYS A 174 2.19 29.25 -0.65
CA LYS A 174 1.07 28.32 -0.79
C LYS A 174 1.50 26.85 -0.63
N GLN A 175 2.65 26.48 -1.22
CA GLN A 175 3.21 25.13 -1.06
C GLN A 175 3.52 24.83 0.42
N ILE A 176 4.21 25.74 1.11
CA ILE A 176 4.51 25.63 2.54
C ILE A 176 3.24 25.50 3.36
N HIS A 177 2.24 26.35 3.10
CA HIS A 177 0.97 26.30 3.80
C HIS A 177 0.30 24.92 3.70
N LYS A 178 0.23 24.36 2.48
CA LYS A 178 -0.31 23.01 2.25
C LYS A 178 0.47 21.90 2.97
N LEU A 179 1.80 22.00 3.00
CA LEU A 179 2.65 21.01 3.69
C LEU A 179 2.52 21.12 5.22
N GLU A 180 2.35 22.31 5.77
CA GLU A 180 2.10 22.53 7.20
C GLU A 180 0.70 22.07 7.63
N GLU A 181 -0.32 22.24 6.78
CA GLU A 181 -1.64 21.65 7.01
C GLU A 181 -1.58 20.12 7.02
N LEU A 182 -0.88 19.53 6.04
CA LEU A 182 -0.64 18.09 5.99
C LEU A 182 0.07 17.60 7.25
N LYS A 183 1.11 18.31 7.69
CA LYS A 183 1.87 17.98 8.90
C LYS A 183 0.99 17.92 10.14
N LYS A 184 0.10 18.90 10.32
CA LYS A 184 -0.88 18.91 11.43
C LYS A 184 -1.84 17.72 11.34
N ALA A 185 -2.41 17.47 10.16
CA ALA A 185 -3.36 16.37 9.96
C ALA A 185 -2.72 14.99 10.23
N LEU A 186 -1.47 14.78 9.81
CA LEU A 186 -0.74 13.54 10.07
C LEU A 186 -0.31 13.41 11.53
N ASN A 187 -0.06 14.53 12.21
CA ASN A 187 0.28 14.52 13.62
C ASN A 187 -0.81 13.87 14.48
N ASP A 188 -2.09 14.13 14.14
CA ASP A 188 -3.27 13.56 14.81
C ASP A 188 -3.43 12.05 14.55
N LEU A 189 -2.79 11.53 13.50
CA LEU A 189 -2.75 10.10 13.15
C LEU A 189 -1.52 9.37 13.70
N ASN A 190 -0.84 9.96 14.69
CA ASN A 190 0.38 9.44 15.30
C ASN A 190 1.56 9.29 14.31
N MET A 191 1.64 10.16 13.31
CA MET A 191 2.75 10.26 12.36
C MET A 191 3.53 11.55 12.56
N ASP A 192 4.85 11.47 12.70
CA ASP A 192 5.74 12.64 12.70
C ASP A 192 6.16 12.94 11.26
N PHE A 193 5.47 13.89 10.63
CA PHE A 193 5.77 14.33 9.26
C PHE A 193 6.74 15.51 9.25
N LYS A 194 7.83 15.37 8.50
CA LYS A 194 8.83 16.41 8.25
C LYS A 194 8.98 16.59 6.76
N TYR A 195 9.35 17.80 6.34
CA TYR A 195 9.69 18.06 4.96
C TYR A 195 10.90 18.98 4.84
N GLU A 196 11.66 18.81 3.78
CA GLU A 196 12.83 19.59 3.42
C GLU A 196 12.77 19.94 1.93
N PHE A 197 13.26 21.14 1.59
CA PHE A 197 13.37 21.56 0.20
C PHE A 197 14.78 21.30 -0.32
N ASP A 198 14.87 20.66 -1.48
CA ASP A 198 16.11 20.47 -2.21
C ASP A 198 15.92 20.89 -3.68
N VAL A 199 16.61 21.97 -4.06
CA VAL A 199 16.59 22.53 -5.41
C VAL A 199 17.32 21.67 -6.44
N ARG A 200 18.21 20.77 -5.99
CA ARG A 200 18.98 19.85 -6.85
C ARG A 200 18.31 18.49 -6.97
N LEU A 201 17.15 18.31 -6.34
CA LEU A 201 16.44 17.05 -6.38
C LEU A 201 15.82 16.82 -7.76
N HIS A 202 16.25 15.74 -8.40
CA HIS A 202 15.66 15.22 -9.64
C HIS A 202 15.14 13.79 -9.47
N ASP A 203 15.84 12.99 -8.65
CA ASP A 203 15.55 11.59 -8.46
C ASP A 203 14.29 11.37 -7.61
N ARG A 204 13.53 10.33 -7.97
CA ARG A 204 12.35 9.87 -7.24
C ARG A 204 12.71 8.61 -6.47
N SER A 205 12.48 8.60 -5.17
CA SER A 205 12.69 7.40 -4.36
C SER A 205 11.81 7.39 -3.12
N ILE A 206 11.46 6.19 -2.66
CA ILE A 206 10.87 5.96 -1.34
C ILE A 206 11.76 4.95 -0.65
N GLU A 207 12.34 5.32 0.49
CA GLU A 207 13.22 4.49 1.28
C GLU A 207 12.60 4.20 2.64
N THR A 208 12.65 2.94 3.06
CA THR A 208 12.14 2.52 4.37
C THR A 208 13.27 2.08 5.29
N ASP A 209 13.08 2.26 6.60
CA ASP A 209 13.97 1.73 7.64
C ASP A 209 14.01 0.18 7.67
N THR A 210 13.01 -0.47 7.07
CA THR A 210 12.98 -1.93 6.87
C THR A 210 13.87 -2.40 5.72
N GLY A 211 14.58 -1.50 5.03
CA GLY A 211 15.58 -1.83 4.01
C GLY A 211 15.03 -1.92 2.58
N TRP A 212 13.90 -1.29 2.28
CA TRP A 212 13.38 -1.20 0.92
C TRP A 212 13.74 0.14 0.29
N ARG A 213 14.14 0.11 -0.98
CA ARG A 213 14.28 1.27 -1.84
C ARG A 213 13.37 1.08 -3.04
N ILE A 214 12.43 1.99 -3.20
CA ILE A 214 11.42 1.98 -4.25
C ILE A 214 11.68 3.15 -5.17
N ILE A 215 11.76 2.91 -6.48
CA ILE A 215 12.09 3.92 -7.49
C ILE A 215 10.89 4.07 -8.42
N PRO A 216 9.94 4.97 -8.10
CA PRO A 216 8.80 5.22 -8.96
C PRO A 216 9.19 6.18 -10.08
N GLY A 217 9.12 5.72 -11.33
CA GLY A 217 9.54 6.49 -12.50
C GLY A 217 8.85 7.85 -12.64
N ARG A 218 7.60 7.99 -12.15
CA ARG A 218 6.84 9.26 -12.11
C ARG A 218 6.67 9.87 -10.71
N GLY A 219 7.28 9.29 -9.69
CA GLY A 219 6.99 9.68 -8.30
C GLY A 219 5.60 9.20 -7.88
N LEU A 220 4.92 9.97 -7.05
CA LEU A 220 3.54 9.65 -6.65
C LEU A 220 2.50 10.02 -7.73
N ASP A 221 2.84 10.82 -8.74
CA ASP A 221 1.90 11.28 -9.79
C ASP A 221 1.70 10.27 -10.94
N ILE A 222 1.16 9.09 -10.59
CA ILE A 222 0.93 7.97 -11.52
C ILE A 222 -0.45 7.99 -12.19
N TYR A 223 -1.39 8.80 -11.73
CA TYR A 223 -2.76 8.81 -12.27
C TYR A 223 -3.00 9.95 -13.26
N LYS A 224 -3.87 9.71 -14.23
CA LYS A 224 -4.42 10.74 -15.11
C LYS A 224 -5.50 11.57 -14.42
N ASP A 225 -5.73 12.76 -14.97
CA ASP A 225 -6.89 13.55 -14.64
C ASP A 225 -8.16 12.78 -15.07
N PRO A 226 -9.14 12.55 -14.17
CA PRO A 226 -10.40 11.91 -14.51
C PRO A 226 -11.28 12.73 -15.46
N GLY A 227 -10.88 13.95 -15.84
CA GLY A 227 -11.54 14.81 -16.82
C GLY A 227 -12.73 15.60 -16.26
N THR A 228 -13.35 15.13 -15.19
CA THR A 228 -14.39 15.85 -14.45
C THR A 228 -14.23 15.67 -12.95
N TYR A 229 -14.49 16.75 -12.21
CA TYR A 229 -14.47 16.78 -10.76
C TYR A 229 -15.50 15.81 -10.14
N TYR A 230 -16.63 15.58 -10.81
CA TYR A 230 -17.72 14.72 -10.34
C TYR A 230 -17.56 13.25 -10.71
N SER A 231 -16.39 12.85 -11.20
CA SER A 231 -16.16 11.48 -11.66
C SER A 231 -16.09 10.53 -10.46
N PRO A 232 -16.96 9.50 -10.36
CA PRO A 232 -16.94 8.57 -9.23
C PRO A 232 -15.63 7.76 -9.14
N VAL A 233 -14.87 7.66 -10.24
CA VAL A 233 -13.54 7.03 -10.25
C VAL A 233 -12.48 7.85 -9.49
N THR A 234 -12.75 9.10 -9.10
CA THR A 234 -11.84 9.90 -8.28
C THR A 234 -11.61 9.29 -6.89
N PHE A 235 -12.62 8.60 -6.33
CA PHE A 235 -12.58 8.03 -4.98
C PHE A 235 -11.90 6.67 -4.93
N ASP A 236 -11.84 5.96 -6.05
CA ASP A 236 -11.30 4.62 -6.15
C ASP A 236 -10.10 4.62 -7.11
N GLN A 237 -8.90 4.66 -6.54
CA GLN A 237 -7.65 4.69 -7.31
C GLN A 237 -7.55 3.55 -8.31
N THR A 238 -8.09 2.36 -7.98
CA THR A 238 -8.02 1.20 -8.86
C THR A 238 -8.84 1.37 -10.14
N LYS A 239 -9.75 2.34 -10.20
CA LYS A 239 -10.52 2.66 -11.41
C LYS A 239 -9.96 3.84 -12.19
N ARG A 240 -8.91 4.48 -11.70
CA ARG A 240 -8.27 5.60 -12.38
C ARG A 240 -7.32 5.10 -13.44
N LYS A 241 -7.38 5.71 -14.62
CA LYS A 241 -6.38 5.52 -15.67
C LYS A 241 -5.02 6.00 -15.19
N CYS A 242 -4.00 5.18 -15.39
CA CYS A 242 -2.62 5.52 -15.05
C CYS A 242 -1.90 6.16 -16.25
N LYS A 243 -0.85 6.91 -15.93
CA LYS A 243 0.17 7.36 -16.87
C LYS A 243 1.22 6.26 -16.96
N GLU A 244 1.73 6.00 -18.16
CA GLU A 244 2.80 5.00 -18.36
C GLU A 244 3.98 5.26 -17.42
N THR A 245 4.37 4.22 -16.67
CA THR A 245 5.49 4.30 -15.72
C THR A 245 6.00 2.92 -15.32
N GLU A 246 7.21 2.89 -14.77
CA GLU A 246 7.84 1.72 -14.18
C GLU A 246 8.17 2.04 -12.71
N ILE A 247 8.02 1.05 -11.84
CA ILE A 247 8.32 1.16 -10.41
C ILE A 247 9.18 -0.02 -10.01
N ASP A 248 10.43 0.26 -9.66
CA ASP A 248 11.36 -0.75 -9.15
C ASP A 248 11.27 -0.84 -7.63
N PHE A 249 11.16 -2.06 -7.11
CA PHE A 249 11.19 -2.36 -5.69
C PHE A 249 12.45 -3.19 -5.41
N ILE A 250 13.39 -2.62 -4.66
CA ILE A 250 14.73 -3.18 -4.47
C ILE A 250 15.02 -3.31 -2.97
N ARG A 251 15.60 -4.43 -2.54
CA ARG A 251 16.08 -4.58 -1.17
C ARG A 251 17.47 -3.95 -1.08
N ARG A 252 17.65 -2.98 -0.17
CA ARG A 252 18.99 -2.51 0.19
C ARG A 252 19.66 -3.62 0.98
N ARG A 253 20.54 -4.38 0.32
CA ARG A 253 21.47 -5.28 1.01
C ARG A 253 22.50 -4.39 1.69
N ASN A 254 22.52 -4.40 3.02
CA ASN A 254 23.60 -3.79 3.75
C ASN A 254 24.88 -4.57 3.38
N VAL A 255 25.83 -3.90 2.75
CA VAL A 255 27.20 -4.38 2.59
C VAL A 255 27.92 -4.18 3.93
#